data_AF-A0A845L5V4-F1
#
_entry.id   AF-A0A845L5V4-F1
#
_cell.length_a   1.000
_cell.length_b   1.000
_cell.length_c   1.000
_cell.angle_alpha   90.00
_cell.angle_beta   90.00
_cell.angle_gamma   90.00
#
_symmetry.space_group_name_H-M   'P 1'
#
loop_
_entity.id
_entity.type
_entity.pdbx_description
1 polymer ?
#
loop_
_entity_poly.entity_id
_entity_poly.type
_entity_poly.pdbx_seq_one_letter_code
_entity_poly.pdbx_strand_id
1 'polypeptide(L)'
;MISPTMQQIFNRQIQVDLNSAFLYLAIANYFDRLKLKGFSTWVMAQHNEELAHANLLIRHLLDRGGVPIIPALPQQPVDFGTPLQAWQAVLEHERYVTSTYQQAYDVALQQRDVQGQAILQNFLVEQVDEVAQSEDIIGKLKLVEGSPGGIFMIDRELAGKRQAQPPK
;
A
#
# COMPACT_ATOMS: atom_id res chain seq x y z
N MET A 1 26.12 9.30 -5.25
CA MET A 1 26.42 7.86 -5.29
C MET A 1 25.84 7.24 -4.03
N ILE A 2 24.97 6.24 -4.20
CA ILE A 2 24.28 5.60 -3.07
C ILE A 2 25.21 4.63 -2.31
N SER A 3 25.09 4.56 -0.98
CA SER A 3 25.86 3.59 -0.18
C SER A 3 25.29 2.17 -0.33
N PRO A 4 26.10 1.11 -0.10
CA PRO A 4 25.61 -0.27 -0.10
C PRO A 4 24.43 -0.48 0.87
N THR A 5 24.51 0.12 2.06
CA THR A 5 23.45 0.09 3.07
C THR A 5 22.15 0.71 2.54
N MET A 6 22.22 1.91 1.97
CA MET A 6 21.02 2.58 1.45
C MET A 6 20.43 1.85 0.24
N GLN A 7 21.27 1.29 -0.64
CA GLN A 7 20.80 0.45 -1.73
C GLN A 7 20.01 -0.77 -1.23
N GLN A 8 20.47 -1.42 -0.17
CA GLN A 8 19.74 -2.55 0.43
C GLN A 8 18.38 -2.11 0.99
N ILE A 9 18.33 -0.95 1.66
CA ILE A 9 17.09 -0.39 2.20
C ILE A 9 16.09 -0.05 1.09
N PHE A 10 16.53 0.61 0.01
CA PHE A 10 15.64 0.90 -1.11
C PHE A 10 15.15 -0.37 -1.82
N ASN A 11 16.00 -1.37 -2.02
CA ASN A 11 15.58 -2.66 -2.57
C ASN A 11 14.56 -3.36 -1.67
N ARG A 12 14.67 -3.22 -0.35
CA ARG A 12 13.66 -3.72 0.59
C ARG A 12 12.34 -2.98 0.45
N GLN A 13 12.34 -1.65 0.33
CA GLN A 13 11.09 -0.90 0.14
C GLN A 13 10.44 -1.21 -1.22
N ILE A 14 11.23 -1.36 -2.29
CA ILE A 14 10.73 -1.83 -3.60
C ILE A 14 10.03 -3.19 -3.46
N GLN A 15 10.60 -4.13 -2.69
CA GLN A 15 9.95 -5.41 -2.41
C GLN A 15 8.64 -5.25 -1.65
N VAL A 16 8.61 -4.38 -0.63
CA VAL A 16 7.41 -4.12 0.18
C VAL A 16 6.29 -3.58 -0.71
N ASP A 17 6.54 -2.52 -1.48
CA ASP A 17 5.54 -1.88 -2.34
C ASP A 17 5.04 -2.84 -3.44
N LEU A 18 5.94 -3.61 -4.07
CA LEU A 18 5.52 -4.63 -5.04
C LEU A 18 4.64 -5.71 -4.39
N ASN A 19 4.98 -6.16 -3.18
CA ASN A 19 4.17 -7.11 -2.45
C ASN A 19 2.79 -6.51 -2.07
N SER A 20 2.75 -5.25 -1.63
CA SER A 20 1.53 -4.49 -1.37
C SER A 20 0.65 -4.43 -2.62
N ALA A 21 1.23 -4.07 -3.77
CA ALA A 21 0.52 -4.04 -5.04
C ALA A 21 -0.17 -5.38 -5.34
N PHE A 22 0.54 -6.50 -5.27
CA PHE A 22 -0.07 -7.80 -5.57
C PHE A 22 -1.07 -8.27 -4.51
N LEU A 23 -0.86 -7.95 -3.23
CA LEU A 23 -1.85 -8.19 -2.18
C LEU A 23 -3.15 -7.45 -2.50
N TYR A 24 -3.06 -6.17 -2.87
CA TYR A 24 -4.23 -5.37 -3.24
C TYR A 24 -4.92 -5.87 -4.51
N LEU A 25 -4.16 -6.34 -5.51
CA LEU A 25 -4.76 -7.02 -6.65
C LEU A 25 -5.56 -8.28 -6.22
N ALA A 26 -5.02 -9.07 -5.29
CA ALA A 26 -5.71 -10.25 -4.78
C ALA A 26 -6.99 -9.90 -4.01
N ILE A 27 -6.95 -8.87 -3.17
CA ILE A 27 -8.11 -8.37 -2.41
C ILE A 27 -9.16 -7.77 -3.37
N ALA A 28 -8.74 -7.02 -4.39
CA ALA A 28 -9.64 -6.48 -5.41
C ALA A 28 -10.37 -7.60 -6.16
N ASN A 29 -9.67 -8.68 -6.53
CA ASN A 29 -10.27 -9.87 -7.14
C ASN A 29 -11.25 -10.58 -6.20
N TYR A 30 -10.92 -10.67 -4.91
CA TYR A 30 -11.81 -11.21 -3.90
C TYR A 30 -13.12 -10.42 -3.81
N PHE A 31 -13.07 -9.09 -3.72
CA PHE A 31 -14.26 -8.23 -3.73
C PHE A 31 -15.07 -8.35 -5.02
N ASP A 32 -14.39 -8.47 -6.16
CA ASP A 32 -15.06 -8.64 -7.45
C ASP A 32 -15.88 -9.94 -7.53
N ARG A 33 -15.33 -11.02 -6.97
CA ARG A 33 -16.02 -12.31 -6.84
C ARG A 33 -17.28 -12.21 -5.98
N LEU A 34 -17.25 -11.37 -4.94
CA LEU A 34 -18.39 -11.06 -4.07
C LEU A 34 -19.40 -10.06 -4.68
N LYS A 35 -19.16 -9.57 -5.91
CA LYS A 35 -19.98 -8.55 -6.58
C LYS A 35 -20.00 -7.19 -5.86
N LEU A 36 -18.95 -6.91 -5.08
CA LEU A 36 -18.69 -5.63 -4.43
C LEU A 36 -17.76 -4.81 -5.31
N LYS A 37 -18.32 -4.21 -6.37
CA LYS A 37 -17.55 -3.59 -7.47
C LYS A 37 -16.86 -2.29 -7.04
N GLY A 38 -17.46 -1.52 -6.14
CA GLY A 38 -16.84 -0.31 -5.63
C GLY A 38 -15.69 -0.60 -4.67
N PHE A 39 -15.82 -1.61 -3.81
CA PHE A 39 -14.70 -2.12 -3.02
C PHE A 39 -13.56 -2.62 -3.91
N SER A 40 -13.88 -3.42 -4.92
CA SER A 40 -12.89 -3.91 -5.89
C SER A 40 -12.16 -2.76 -6.60
N THR A 41 -12.91 -1.76 -7.09
CA THR A 41 -12.35 -0.59 -7.78
C THR A 41 -11.43 0.22 -6.88
N TRP A 42 -11.82 0.44 -5.62
CA TRP A 42 -11.00 1.18 -4.65
C TRP A 42 -9.65 0.48 -4.41
N VAL A 43 -9.67 -0.83 -4.15
CA VAL A 43 -8.43 -1.58 -3.87
C VAL A 43 -7.59 -1.77 -5.13
N MET A 44 -8.23 -1.83 -6.31
CA MET A 44 -7.53 -1.80 -7.59
C MET A 44 -6.80 -0.46 -7.80
N ALA A 45 -7.35 0.66 -7.33
CA ALA A 45 -6.63 1.93 -7.33
C ALA A 45 -5.39 1.87 -6.44
N GLN A 46 -5.51 1.28 -5.24
CA GLN A 46 -4.36 1.05 -4.34
C GLN A 46 -3.27 0.21 -5.01
N HIS A 47 -3.63 -0.88 -5.70
CA HIS A 47 -2.66 -1.68 -6.45
C HIS A 47 -1.82 -0.82 -7.41
N ASN A 48 -2.46 0.06 -8.17
CA ASN A 48 -1.78 0.91 -9.14
C ASN A 48 -0.88 1.95 -8.45
N GLU A 49 -1.30 2.45 -7.29
CA GLU A 49 -0.56 3.41 -6.47
C GLU A 49 0.71 2.78 -5.89
N GLU A 50 0.63 1.56 -5.34
CA GLU A 50 1.81 0.83 -4.86
C GLU A 50 2.79 0.46 -5.99
N LEU A 51 2.29 0.15 -7.19
CA LEU A 51 3.17 0.00 -8.36
C LEU A 51 3.89 1.32 -8.70
N ALA A 52 3.21 2.45 -8.55
CA ALA A 52 3.83 3.76 -8.76
C ALA A 52 4.89 4.05 -7.68
N HIS A 53 4.65 3.67 -6.43
CA HIS A 53 5.62 3.77 -5.32
C HIS A 53 6.89 2.97 -5.62
N ALA A 54 6.74 1.69 -5.97
CA ALA A 54 7.85 0.83 -6.34
C ALA A 54 8.66 1.42 -7.50
N ASN A 55 7.99 1.92 -8.55
CA ASN A 55 8.64 2.54 -9.70
C ASN A 55 9.38 3.83 -9.35
N LEU A 56 8.83 4.65 -8.45
CA LEU A 56 9.47 5.86 -7.97
C LEU A 56 10.78 5.52 -7.22
N LEU A 57 10.76 4.51 -6.35
CA LEU A 57 11.95 4.05 -5.64
C LEU A 57 13.00 3.43 -6.57
N ILE A 58 12.57 2.63 -7.56
CA ILE A 58 13.43 2.09 -8.60
C ILE A 58 14.15 3.24 -9.33
N ARG A 59 13.39 4.28 -9.73
CA ARG A 59 13.97 5.43 -10.42
C ARG A 59 14.95 6.18 -9.53
N HIS A 60 14.57 6.45 -8.28
CA HIS A 60 15.45 7.09 -7.30
C HIS A 60 16.78 6.33 -7.15
N LEU A 61 16.72 5.00 -7.07
CA LEU A 61 17.91 4.17 -6.91
C LEU A 61 18.81 4.22 -8.16
N LEU A 62 18.24 4.11 -9.36
CA LEU A 62 18.95 4.21 -10.63
C LEU A 62 19.64 5.58 -10.80
N ASP A 63 18.92 6.66 -10.48
CA ASP A 63 19.45 8.03 -10.58
C ASP A 63 20.63 8.30 -9.64
N ARG A 64 20.75 7.49 -8.58
CA ARG A 64 21.85 7.58 -7.62
C ARG A 64 22.97 6.57 -7.88
N GLY A 65 22.92 5.88 -9.01
CA GLY A 65 23.90 4.89 -9.46
C GLY A 65 23.79 3.53 -8.78
N GLY A 66 22.63 3.25 -8.15
CA GLY A 66 22.35 1.96 -7.52
C GLY A 66 21.73 0.95 -8.49
N VAL A 67 21.61 -0.29 -8.01
CA VAL A 67 21.04 -1.41 -8.77
C VAL A 67 19.72 -1.86 -8.13
N PRO A 68 18.56 -1.61 -8.78
CA PRO A 68 17.28 -2.14 -8.33
C PRO A 68 17.20 -3.65 -8.56
N ILE A 69 16.62 -4.35 -7.58
CA ILE A 69 16.39 -5.79 -7.59
C ILE A 69 14.88 -6.02 -7.57
N ILE A 70 14.37 -6.75 -8.55
CA ILE A 70 12.97 -7.22 -8.55
C ILE A 70 12.94 -8.59 -7.88
N PRO A 71 12.32 -8.72 -6.70
CA PRO A 71 12.36 -9.95 -5.91
C PRO A 71 11.34 -10.97 -6.41
N ALA A 72 11.53 -12.23 -6.03
CA ALA A 72 10.43 -13.19 -6.04
C ALA A 72 9.41 -12.77 -4.97
N LEU A 73 8.13 -12.78 -5.31
CA LEU A 73 7.05 -12.38 -4.42
C LEU A 73 6.25 -13.60 -3.97
N PRO A 74 5.78 -13.64 -2.71
CA PRO A 74 4.94 -14.73 -2.24
C PRO A 74 3.60 -14.75 -2.99
N GLN A 75 3.03 -15.95 -3.10
CA GLN A 75 1.66 -16.09 -3.58
C GLN A 75 0.70 -15.40 -2.60
N GLN A 76 -0.21 -14.60 -3.15
CA GLN A 76 -1.21 -13.89 -2.34
C GLN A 76 -2.43 -14.78 -2.04
N PRO A 77 -3.11 -14.57 -0.90
CA PRO A 77 -4.34 -15.29 -0.57
C PRO A 77 -5.44 -15.04 -1.60
N VAL A 78 -6.34 -16.02 -1.77
CA VAL A 78 -7.51 -15.89 -2.66
C VAL A 78 -8.82 -15.64 -1.90
N ASP A 79 -8.79 -15.81 -0.58
CA ASP A 79 -9.93 -15.61 0.31
C ASP A 79 -9.49 -14.82 1.54
N PHE A 80 -10.37 -13.92 1.96
CA PHE A 80 -10.15 -12.97 3.06
C PHE A 80 -11.32 -12.97 4.05
N GLY A 81 -12.24 -13.95 3.94
CA GLY A 81 -13.33 -14.18 4.88
C GLY A 81 -14.55 -13.31 4.60
N THR A 82 -14.71 -12.21 5.35
CA THR A 82 -15.78 -11.22 5.18
C THR A 82 -15.22 -9.90 4.66
N PRO A 83 -16.05 -8.98 4.14
CA PRO A 83 -15.57 -7.65 3.78
C PRO A 83 -14.86 -6.94 4.94
N LEU A 84 -15.38 -7.04 6.17
CA LEU A 84 -14.74 -6.47 7.35
C LEU A 84 -13.35 -7.06 7.60
N GLN A 85 -13.21 -8.39 7.50
CA GLN A 85 -11.91 -9.06 7.68
C GLN A 85 -10.91 -8.71 6.59
N ALA A 86 -11.36 -8.58 5.33
CA ALA A 86 -10.51 -8.13 4.24
C ALA A 86 -9.95 -6.72 4.49
N TRP A 87 -10.77 -5.79 4.99
CA TRP A 87 -10.30 -4.45 5.34
C TRP A 87 -9.42 -4.42 6.58
N GLN A 88 -9.66 -5.29 7.56
CA GLN A 88 -8.73 -5.46 8.68
C GLN A 88 -7.36 -5.92 8.20
N ALA A 89 -7.30 -6.83 7.22
CA ALA A 89 -6.04 -7.23 6.60
C ALA A 89 -5.36 -6.07 5.85
N VAL A 90 -6.11 -5.21 5.15
CA VAL A 90 -5.57 -3.97 4.54
C VAL A 90 -4.97 -3.07 5.62
N LEU A 91 -5.70 -2.78 6.70
CA LEU A 91 -5.20 -1.91 7.79
C LEU A 91 -3.94 -2.48 8.46
N GLU A 92 -3.91 -3.78 8.72
CA GLU A 92 -2.73 -4.44 9.29
C GLU A 92 -1.53 -4.34 8.35
N HIS A 93 -1.75 -4.51 7.04
CA HIS A 93 -0.71 -4.36 6.03
C HIS A 93 -0.21 -2.91 5.93
N GLU A 94 -1.09 -1.91 5.94
CA GLU A 94 -0.71 -0.49 5.90
C GLU A 94 0.11 -0.07 7.14
N ARG A 95 -0.24 -0.59 8.32
CA ARG A 95 0.57 -0.38 9.53
C ARG A 95 1.94 -1.05 9.41
N TYR A 96 2.01 -2.23 8.80
CA TYR A 96 3.27 -2.87 8.47
C TYR A 96 4.11 -2.02 7.50
N VAL A 97 3.55 -1.58 6.38
CA VAL A 97 4.22 -0.72 5.38
C VAL A 97 4.75 0.54 6.05
N THR A 98 3.93 1.24 6.83
CA THR A 98 4.32 2.40 7.64
C THR A 98 5.55 2.11 8.50
N SER A 99 5.56 0.98 9.22
CA SER A 99 6.69 0.60 10.07
C SER A 99 7.98 0.34 9.26
N THR A 100 7.88 -0.18 8.04
CA THR A 100 9.04 -0.41 7.17
C THR A 100 9.62 0.90 6.67
N TYR A 101 8.77 1.88 6.32
CA TYR A 101 9.22 3.22 5.92
C TYR A 101 9.86 3.98 7.08
N GLN A 102 9.34 3.84 8.31
CA GLN A 102 9.97 4.42 9.50
C GLN A 102 11.38 3.85 9.71
N GLN A 103 11.54 2.52 9.62
CA GLN A 103 12.85 1.88 9.71
C GLN A 103 13.79 2.31 8.59
N ALA A 104 13.30 2.44 7.36
CA ALA A 104 14.08 2.92 6.23
C ALA A 104 14.58 4.36 6.46
N TYR A 105 13.70 5.23 6.97
CA TYR A 105 14.02 6.61 7.29
C TYR A 105 15.06 6.72 8.41
N ASP A 106 14.94 5.90 9.46
CA ASP A 106 15.92 5.84 10.54
C ASP A 106 17.32 5.43 10.03
N VAL A 107 17.39 4.48 9.09
CA VAL A 107 18.66 4.10 8.46
C VAL A 107 19.20 5.25 7.61
N ALA A 108 18.35 5.96 6.86
CA ALA A 108 18.77 7.13 6.10
C ALA A 108 19.31 8.26 6.99
N LEU A 109 18.73 8.45 8.18
CA LEU A 109 19.25 9.35 9.22
C LEU A 109 20.65 8.92 9.69
N GLN A 110 20.82 7.66 10.05
CA GLN A 110 22.10 7.12 10.53
C GLN A 110 23.21 7.19 9.46
N GLN A 111 22.86 6.95 8.20
CA GLN A 111 23.77 7.04 7.05
C GLN A 111 24.03 8.49 6.62
N ARG A 112 23.36 9.47 7.22
CA ARG A 112 23.36 10.89 6.80
C ARG A 112 23.00 11.05 5.32
N ASP A 113 22.15 10.17 4.81
CA ASP A 113 21.69 10.21 3.42
C ASP A 113 20.51 11.18 3.29
N VAL A 114 20.82 12.47 3.13
CA VAL A 114 19.82 13.54 3.02
C VAL A 114 18.87 13.38 1.83
N GLN A 115 19.34 12.79 0.73
CA GLN A 115 18.50 12.53 -0.45
C GLN A 115 17.54 11.37 -0.19
N GLY A 116 18.02 10.33 0.52
CA GLY A 116 17.17 9.22 0.94
C GLY A 116 16.14 9.62 1.98
N GLN A 117 16.50 10.49 2.93
CA GLN A 117 15.57 11.04 3.92
C GLN A 117 14.42 11.79 3.24
N ALA A 118 14.73 12.67 2.27
CA ALA A 118 13.72 13.48 1.60
C ALA A 118 12.64 12.63 0.92
N ILE A 119 13.05 11.62 0.14
CA ILE A 119 12.08 10.76 -0.55
C ILE A 119 11.30 9.87 0.42
N LEU A 120 11.96 9.29 1.42
CA LEU A 120 11.30 8.43 2.43
C LEU A 120 10.32 9.22 3.30
N GLN A 121 10.57 10.52 3.52
CA GLN A 121 9.65 11.39 4.24
C GLN A 121 8.33 11.59 3.48
N ASN A 122 8.35 11.68 2.16
CA ASN A 122 7.12 11.80 1.36
C ASN A 122 6.20 10.60 1.59
N PHE A 123 6.76 9.38 1.53
CA PHE A 123 6.02 8.15 1.84
C PHE A 123 5.50 8.13 3.28
N LEU A 124 6.29 8.56 4.27
CA LEU A 124 5.83 8.63 5.66
C LEU A 124 4.65 9.59 5.85
N VAL A 125 4.62 10.71 5.12
CA VAL A 125 3.49 11.64 5.14
C VAL A 125 2.25 11.00 4.50
N GLU A 126 2.43 10.29 3.39
CA GLU A 126 1.37 9.59 2.67
C GLU A 126 0.74 8.46 3.49
N GLN A 127 1.55 7.66 4.20
CA GLN A 127 1.06 6.58 5.06
C GLN A 127 0.07 7.03 6.15
N VAL A 128 0.09 8.31 6.54
CA VAL A 128 -0.92 8.87 7.47
C VAL A 128 -2.31 8.77 6.86
N ASP A 129 -2.45 9.11 5.58
CA ASP A 129 -3.71 9.07 4.86
C ASP A 129 -4.13 7.62 4.54
N GLU A 130 -3.19 6.73 4.24
CA GLU A 130 -3.48 5.31 3.97
C GLU A 130 -4.09 4.58 5.18
N VAL A 131 -3.50 4.80 6.36
CA VAL A 131 -4.00 4.21 7.61
C VAL A 131 -5.37 4.81 7.96
N ALA A 132 -5.52 6.14 7.85
CA ALA A 132 -6.79 6.81 8.18
C ALA A 132 -7.95 6.37 7.26
N GLN A 133 -7.70 6.23 5.95
CA GLN A 133 -8.71 5.76 5.01
C GLN A 133 -9.13 4.31 5.31
N SER A 134 -8.17 3.45 5.64
CA SER A 134 -8.43 2.06 6.03
C SER A 134 -9.28 1.99 7.31
N GLU A 135 -8.98 2.82 8.31
CA GLU A 135 -9.75 2.90 9.56
C GLU A 135 -11.18 3.43 9.34
N ASP A 136 -11.38 4.44 8.49
CA ASP A 136 -12.70 4.98 8.14
C ASP A 136 -13.61 3.90 7.53
N ILE A 137 -13.08 3.12 6.58
CA ILE A 137 -13.84 2.07 5.91
C ILE A 137 -14.20 0.93 6.87
N ILE A 138 -13.27 0.53 7.75
CA ILE A 138 -13.55 -0.43 8.83
C ILE A 138 -14.65 0.11 9.76
N GLY A 139 -14.58 1.39 10.14
CA GLY A 139 -15.59 2.03 10.98
C GLY A 139 -16.98 1.94 10.36
N LYS A 140 -17.11 2.27 9.07
CA LYS A 140 -18.38 2.15 8.33
C LYS A 140 -18.88 0.70 8.26
N LEU A 141 -17.99 -0.25 7.99
CA LEU A 141 -18.35 -1.67 7.93
C LEU A 141 -18.88 -2.20 9.27
N LYS A 142 -18.30 -1.75 10.40
CA LYS A 142 -18.82 -2.09 11.73
C LYS A 142 -20.19 -1.47 12.01
N LEU A 143 -20.45 -0.25 11.54
CA LEU A 143 -21.75 0.40 11.71
C LEU A 143 -22.89 -0.32 10.98
N VAL A 144 -22.59 -1.01 9.87
CA VAL A 144 -23.57 -1.75 9.07
C VAL A 144 -23.55 -3.26 9.33
N GLU A 145 -22.85 -3.72 10.37
CA GLU A 145 -22.78 -5.13 10.72
C GLU A 145 -24.19 -5.69 10.98
N GLY A 146 -24.48 -6.88 10.43
CA GLY A 146 -25.82 -7.48 10.48
C GLY A 146 -26.87 -6.83 9.57
N SER A 147 -26.51 -5.82 8.78
CA SER A 147 -27.42 -5.11 7.86
C SER A 147 -26.95 -5.22 6.40
N PRO A 148 -27.37 -6.25 5.63
CA PRO A 148 -26.89 -6.50 4.27
C PRO A 148 -27.03 -5.29 3.32
N GLY A 149 -28.09 -4.49 3.47
CA GLY A 149 -28.30 -3.28 2.67
C GLY A 149 -27.23 -2.19 2.88
N GLY A 150 -26.65 -2.11 4.08
CA GLY A 150 -25.63 -1.10 4.40
C GLY A 150 -24.31 -1.34 3.68
N ILE A 151 -23.92 -2.61 3.45
CA ILE A 151 -22.71 -2.94 2.68
C ILE A 151 -22.80 -2.42 1.25
N PHE A 152 -23.97 -2.55 0.60
CA PHE A 152 -24.16 -2.03 -0.76
C PHE A 152 -24.10 -0.49 -0.84
N MET A 153 -24.49 0.21 0.23
CA MET A 153 -24.34 1.67 0.31
C MET A 153 -22.87 2.07 0.36
N ILE A 154 -22.06 1.38 1.17
CA ILE A 154 -20.61 1.61 1.23
C ILE A 154 -19.95 1.24 -0.09
N ASP A 155 -20.32 0.12 -0.71
CA ASP A 155 -19.78 -0.29 -2.01
C ASP A 155 -19.99 0.82 -3.07
N ARG A 156 -21.21 1.36 -3.15
CA ARG A 156 -21.53 2.45 -4.08
C ARG A 156 -20.73 3.73 -3.78
N GLU A 157 -20.50 4.05 -2.51
CA GLU A 157 -19.67 5.18 -2.10
C GLU A 157 -18.22 5.01 -2.57
N LEU A 158 -17.65 3.81 -2.42
CA LEU A 158 -16.25 3.54 -2.76
C LEU A 158 -15.97 3.56 -4.26
N ALA A 159 -16.96 3.22 -5.10
CA ALA A 159 -16.81 3.17 -6.56
C ALA A 159 -16.34 4.49 -7.21
N GLY A 160 -16.52 5.64 -6.54
CA GLY A 160 -16.09 6.95 -7.04
C GLY A 160 -15.07 7.67 -6.17
N LYS A 161 -14.57 7.06 -5.10
CA LYS A 161 -13.80 7.77 -4.06
C LYS A 161 -12.29 7.78 -4.26
N ARG A 162 -11.71 6.74 -4.84
CA ARG A 162 -10.26 6.65 -5.03
C ARG A 162 -9.92 6.53 -6.51
N GLN A 163 -9.05 7.42 -6.96
CA GLN A 163 -8.31 7.30 -8.22
C GLN A 163 -6.85 7.14 -7.84
N ALA A 164 -6.09 6.35 -8.59
CA ALA A 164 -4.65 6.21 -8.35
C ALA A 164 -4.02 7.61 -8.40
N GLN A 165 -3.41 8.04 -7.29
CA GLN A 165 -2.68 9.29 -7.25
C GLN A 165 -1.25 9.03 -7.70
N PRO A 166 -0.64 9.93 -8.50
CA PRO A 166 0.79 9.87 -8.70
C PRO A 166 1.48 10.14 -7.35
N PRO A 167 2.54 9.40 -7.01
CA PRO A 167 3.29 9.67 -5.79
C PRO A 167 3.82 11.11 -5.81
N LYS A 168 3.75 11.78 -4.67
CA LYS A 168 4.08 13.21 -4.50
C LYS A 168 5.59 13.48 -4.43
#